data_AF-A0A962RKA5-F1
#
_entry.id   AF-A0A962RKA5-F1
#
_cell.length_a   1.000
_cell.length_b   1.000
_cell.length_c   1.000
_cell.angle_alpha   90.00
_cell.angle_beta   90.00
_cell.angle_gamma   90.00
#
_symmetry.space_group_name_H-M   'P 1'
#
loop_
_entity.id
_entity.type
_entity.pdbx_description
1 polymer ?
#
loop_
_entity_poly.entity_id
_entity_poly.type
_entity_poly.pdbx_seq_one_letter_code
_entity_poly.pdbx_strand_id
1 'polypeptide(L)'
;MSGNDELFAIFRDEVTETLEQLETHLEALRAPGLVERAPEIDAAFRHAHNLKGAARIVGHDTIVTITHAMEDVLSNERHSCDGPSEVLLDVLMQGLTIIQRAVDGEEQYGPADEFLARIGEALEVAGDESSGMVAECAPTAAGERAEPGAATTSDSGPG
;
A
#
# COMPACT_ATOMS: atom_id res chain seq x y z
N MET A 1 20.38 22.20 -16.68
CA MET A 1 19.25 21.52 -16.03
C MET A 1 18.20 22.58 -15.78
N SER A 2 17.06 22.44 -16.47
CA SER A 2 15.87 23.23 -16.18
C SER A 2 15.30 22.80 -14.82
N GLY A 3 14.50 23.63 -14.14
CA GLY A 3 13.90 23.26 -12.84
C GLY A 3 13.08 21.96 -12.88
N ASN A 4 12.53 21.61 -14.06
CA ASN A 4 11.82 20.33 -14.25
C ASN A 4 12.78 19.12 -14.25
N ASP A 5 14.02 19.27 -14.70
CA ASP A 5 15.00 18.18 -14.72
C ASP A 5 15.45 17.83 -13.30
N GLU A 6 15.59 18.85 -12.44
CA GLU A 6 15.92 18.69 -11.02
C GLU A 6 14.77 18.07 -10.24
N LEU A 7 13.53 18.56 -10.46
CA LEU A 7 12.33 17.95 -9.88
C LEU A 7 12.19 16.47 -10.27
N PHE A 8 12.46 16.13 -11.54
CA PHE A 8 12.39 14.76 -12.01
C PHE A 8 13.49 13.87 -11.41
N ALA A 9 14.70 14.41 -11.22
CA ALA A 9 15.78 13.67 -10.56
C ALA A 9 15.42 13.33 -9.10
N ILE A 10 14.93 14.32 -8.33
CA ILE A 10 14.47 14.09 -6.95
C ILE A 10 13.34 13.06 -6.91
N PHE A 11 12.38 13.18 -7.84
CA PHE A 11 11.28 12.22 -7.93
C PHE A 11 11.76 10.80 -8.23
N ARG A 12 12.75 10.61 -9.12
CA ARG A 12 13.31 9.28 -9.41
C ARG A 12 13.96 8.66 -8.17
N ASP A 13 14.72 9.44 -7.41
CA ASP A 13 15.36 8.97 -6.20
C ASP A 13 14.30 8.55 -5.16
N GLU A 14 13.27 9.37 -4.96
CA GLU A 14 12.13 9.06 -4.08
C GLU A 14 11.34 7.81 -4.53
N VAL A 15 11.12 7.64 -5.84
CA VAL A 15 10.48 6.45 -6.40
C VAL A 15 11.29 5.22 -6.05
N THR A 16 12.60 5.24 -6.26
CA THR A 16 13.48 4.08 -6.01
C THR A 16 13.39 3.63 -4.56
N GLU A 17 13.52 4.56 -3.60
CA GLU A 17 13.40 4.25 -2.17
C GLU A 17 11.99 3.74 -1.81
N THR A 18 10.95 4.32 -2.41
CA THR A 18 9.56 3.91 -2.14
C THR A 18 9.27 2.51 -2.69
N LEU A 19 9.84 2.15 -3.84
CA LEU A 19 9.68 0.82 -4.42
C LEU A 19 10.34 -0.27 -3.58
N GLU A 20 11.53 -0.01 -3.01
CA GLU A 20 12.20 -0.94 -2.09
C GLU A 20 11.36 -1.19 -0.82
N GLN A 21 10.72 -0.14 -0.30
CA GLN A 21 9.82 -0.24 0.86
C GLN A 21 8.55 -1.03 0.51
N LEU A 22 7.94 -0.74 -0.65
CA LEU A 22 6.78 -1.49 -1.15
C LEU A 22 7.10 -2.96 -1.35
N GLU A 23 8.24 -3.29 -1.97
CA GLU A 23 8.69 -4.67 -2.15
C GLU A 23 8.82 -5.41 -0.81
N THR A 24 9.43 -4.77 0.18
CA THR A 24 9.57 -5.34 1.54
C THR A 24 8.22 -5.66 2.16
N HIS A 25 7.26 -4.73 2.08
CA HIS A 25 5.92 -4.92 2.63
C HIS A 25 5.15 -6.01 1.87
N LEU A 26 5.21 -6.02 0.53
CA LEU A 26 4.54 -7.03 -0.29
C LEU A 26 5.10 -8.45 -0.05
N GLU A 27 6.43 -8.57 0.12
CA GLU A 27 7.06 -9.85 0.47
C GLU A 27 6.61 -10.34 1.85
N ALA A 28 6.50 -9.43 2.83
CA ALA A 28 6.03 -9.78 4.18
C ALA A 28 4.60 -10.33 4.19
N LEU A 29 3.76 -9.96 3.22
CA LEU A 29 2.38 -10.47 3.09
C LEU A 29 2.32 -11.97 2.71
N ARG A 30 3.40 -12.54 2.17
CA ARG A 30 3.49 -14.00 1.91
C ARG A 30 3.53 -14.82 3.20
N ALA A 31 3.99 -14.23 4.32
CA ALA A 31 3.99 -14.92 5.60
C ALA A 31 2.56 -15.19 6.09
N PRO A 32 2.26 -16.33 6.74
CA PRO A 32 0.93 -16.61 7.26
C PRO A 32 0.63 -15.78 8.52
N GLY A 33 -0.63 -15.38 8.71
CA GLY A 33 -1.11 -14.71 9.93
C GLY A 33 -1.70 -13.32 9.67
N LEU A 34 -2.96 -13.11 10.08
CA LEU A 34 -3.69 -11.88 9.77
C LEU A 34 -3.19 -10.66 10.56
N VAL A 35 -2.85 -10.87 11.84
CA VAL A 35 -2.41 -9.80 12.75
C VAL A 35 -1.08 -9.22 12.30
N GLU A 36 -0.22 -10.08 11.76
CA GLU A 36 1.08 -9.75 11.22
C GLU A 36 0.97 -9.04 9.86
N ARG A 37 -0.02 -9.40 9.03
CA ARG A 37 -0.24 -8.80 7.70
C ARG A 37 -0.85 -7.41 7.75
N ALA A 38 -1.78 -7.14 8.66
CA ALA A 38 -2.48 -5.85 8.74
C ALA A 38 -1.56 -4.61 8.71
N PRO A 39 -0.48 -4.51 9.51
CA PRO A 39 0.43 -3.37 9.45
C PRO A 39 1.18 -3.26 8.12
N GLU A 40 1.50 -4.40 7.48
CA GLU A 40 2.19 -4.45 6.19
C GLU A 40 1.28 -3.96 5.05
N ILE A 41 0.00 -4.37 5.05
CA ILE A 41 -1.01 -3.87 4.09
C ILE A 41 -1.20 -2.35 4.27
N ASP A 42 -1.35 -1.88 5.50
CA ASP A 42 -1.51 -0.45 5.80
C ASP A 42 -0.28 0.38 5.37
N ALA A 43 0.93 -0.16 5.56
CA ALA A 43 2.15 0.49 5.12
C ALA A 43 2.23 0.55 3.59
N ALA A 44 2.06 -0.58 2.91
CA ALA A 44 2.06 -0.65 1.44
C ALA A 44 1.02 0.30 0.82
N PHE A 45 -0.19 0.35 1.37
CA PHE A 45 -1.24 1.25 0.92
C PHE A 45 -0.81 2.72 0.99
N ARG A 46 -0.20 3.15 2.11
CA ARG A 46 0.29 4.53 2.27
C ARG A 46 1.42 4.86 1.31
N HIS A 47 2.35 3.94 1.08
CA HIS A 47 3.43 4.14 0.10
C HIS A 47 2.87 4.30 -1.32
N ALA A 48 1.95 3.43 -1.74
CA ALA A 48 1.27 3.55 -3.04
C ALA A 48 0.52 4.89 -3.18
N HIS A 49 -0.23 5.28 -2.15
CA HIS A 49 -0.99 6.54 -2.14
C HIS A 49 -0.10 7.79 -2.26
N ASN A 50 1.00 7.82 -1.51
CA ASN A 50 1.96 8.93 -1.56
C ASN A 50 2.66 8.98 -2.92
N LEU A 51 3.09 7.84 -3.45
CA LEU A 51 3.74 7.74 -4.75
C LEU A 51 2.81 8.19 -5.90
N LYS A 52 1.51 7.84 -5.84
CA LYS A 52 0.48 8.36 -6.75
C LYS A 52 0.41 9.89 -6.72
N GLY A 53 0.45 10.47 -5.51
CA GLY A 53 0.46 11.91 -5.31
C GLY A 53 1.67 12.58 -5.95
N ALA A 54 2.87 12.06 -5.68
CA ALA A 54 4.12 12.56 -6.25
C ALA A 54 4.14 12.45 -7.78
N ALA A 55 3.73 11.31 -8.33
CA ALA A 55 3.66 11.07 -9.77
C ALA A 55 2.72 12.06 -10.48
N ARG A 56 1.60 12.45 -9.84
CA ARG A 56 0.68 13.47 -10.39
C ARG A 56 1.31 14.85 -10.46
N ILE A 57 2.13 15.24 -9.46
CA ILE A 57 2.82 16.54 -9.44
C ILE A 57 3.82 16.63 -10.59
N VAL A 58 4.52 15.54 -10.86
CA VAL A 58 5.55 15.46 -11.91
C VAL A 58 4.94 15.19 -13.30
N GLY A 59 3.69 14.74 -13.38
CA GLY A 59 2.97 14.49 -14.62
C GLY A 59 3.24 13.11 -15.23
N HIS A 60 3.52 12.10 -14.40
CA HIS A 60 3.85 10.75 -14.86
C HIS A 60 2.62 9.83 -14.85
N ASP A 61 1.77 9.94 -15.87
CA ASP A 61 0.45 9.29 -15.93
C ASP A 61 0.48 7.75 -15.82
N THR A 62 1.50 7.10 -16.37
CA THR A 62 1.69 5.64 -16.23
C THR A 62 1.83 5.23 -14.77
N ILE A 63 2.67 5.94 -14.00
CA ILE A 63 2.89 5.64 -12.58
C ILE A 63 1.64 5.96 -11.79
N VAL A 64 0.92 7.05 -12.12
CA VAL A 64 -0.39 7.36 -11.52
C VAL A 64 -1.38 6.21 -11.73
N THR A 65 -1.42 5.64 -12.93
CA THR A 65 -2.35 4.54 -13.26
C THR A 65 -2.02 3.28 -12.46
N ILE A 66 -0.74 2.87 -12.43
CA ILE A 66 -0.30 1.67 -11.73
C ILE A 66 -0.53 1.81 -10.22
N THR A 67 -0.07 2.91 -9.63
CA THR A 67 -0.20 3.15 -8.18
C THR A 67 -1.65 3.28 -7.73
N HIS A 68 -2.53 3.82 -8.57
CA HIS A 68 -3.96 3.87 -8.26
C HIS A 68 -4.56 2.46 -8.18
N ALA A 69 -4.27 1.57 -9.13
CA ALA A 69 -4.75 0.20 -9.07
C ALA A 69 -4.16 -0.59 -7.89
N MET A 70 -2.89 -0.35 -7.55
CA MET A 70 -2.29 -0.92 -6.34
C MET A 70 -3.00 -0.42 -5.07
N GLU A 71 -3.32 0.88 -5.00
CA GLU A 71 -4.05 1.48 -3.87
C GLU A 71 -5.44 0.85 -3.72
N ASP A 72 -6.16 0.64 -4.82
CA ASP A 72 -7.49 0.01 -4.81
C ASP A 72 -7.41 -1.44 -4.31
N VAL A 73 -6.45 -2.22 -4.83
CA VAL A 73 -6.21 -3.60 -4.38
C VAL A 73 -5.89 -3.64 -2.88
N LEU A 74 -4.90 -2.86 -2.45
CA LEU A 74 -4.47 -2.83 -1.05
C LEU A 74 -5.58 -2.33 -0.13
N SER A 75 -6.37 -1.35 -0.57
CA SER A 75 -7.55 -0.87 0.17
C SER A 75 -8.57 -1.99 0.40
N ASN A 76 -8.82 -2.83 -0.60
CA ASN A 76 -9.71 -3.99 -0.45
C ASN A 76 -9.12 -5.02 0.51
N GLU A 77 -7.83 -5.33 0.39
CA GLU A 77 -7.16 -6.32 1.26
C GLU A 77 -7.11 -5.91 2.73
N ARG A 78 -7.17 -4.62 3.07
CA ARG A 78 -7.31 -4.16 4.46
C ARG A 78 -8.56 -4.71 5.16
N HIS A 79 -9.54 -5.15 4.38
CA HIS A 79 -10.81 -5.68 4.88
C HIS A 79 -10.93 -7.20 4.66
N SER A 80 -9.90 -7.88 4.14
CA SER A 80 -9.93 -9.31 3.86
C SER A 80 -9.52 -10.16 5.08
N CYS A 81 -10.12 -11.35 5.20
CA CYS A 81 -9.82 -12.32 6.26
C CYS A 81 -8.67 -13.26 5.92
N ASP A 82 -8.28 -13.33 4.65
CA ASP A 82 -7.36 -14.35 4.14
C ASP A 82 -6.07 -13.73 3.57
N GLY A 83 -6.03 -12.40 3.43
CA GLY A 83 -4.96 -11.66 2.78
C GLY A 83 -4.91 -11.88 1.26
N PRO A 84 -4.00 -11.17 0.57
CA PRO A 84 -3.85 -11.29 -0.88
C PRO A 84 -3.34 -12.69 -1.26
N SER A 85 -3.81 -13.19 -2.41
CA SER A 85 -3.29 -14.43 -2.99
C SER A 85 -1.84 -14.25 -3.48
N GLU A 86 -1.08 -15.34 -3.57
CA GLU A 86 0.29 -15.31 -4.14
C GLU A 86 0.30 -14.76 -5.57
N VAL A 87 -0.70 -15.11 -6.37
CA VAL A 87 -0.86 -14.60 -7.75
C VAL A 87 -1.03 -13.08 -7.74
N LEU A 88 -1.84 -12.55 -6.82
CA LEU A 88 -2.06 -11.12 -6.69
C LEU A 88 -0.78 -10.40 -6.22
N LEU A 89 -0.05 -10.96 -5.26
CA LEU A 89 1.24 -10.41 -4.82
C LEU A 89 2.27 -10.38 -5.96
N ASP A 90 2.36 -11.43 -6.77
CA ASP A 90 3.24 -11.47 -7.93
C ASP A 90 2.88 -10.40 -8.97
N VAL A 91 1.58 -10.15 -9.19
CA VAL A 91 1.12 -9.06 -10.06
C VAL A 91 1.51 -7.70 -9.49
N LEU A 92 1.31 -7.45 -8.18
CA LEU A 92 1.73 -6.19 -7.55
C LEU A 92 3.25 -5.95 -7.67
N MET A 93 4.06 -7.00 -7.53
CA MET A 93 5.51 -6.95 -7.72
C MET A 93 5.90 -6.60 -9.18
N GLN A 94 5.15 -7.10 -10.16
CA GLN A 94 5.32 -6.67 -11.56
C GLN A 94 4.98 -5.18 -11.73
N GLY A 95 3.99 -4.67 -11.02
CA GLY A 95 3.67 -3.25 -10.96
C GLY A 95 4.87 -2.40 -10.52
N LEU A 96 5.57 -2.80 -9.45
CA LEU A 96 6.79 -2.12 -8.99
C LEU A 96 7.87 -2.10 -10.08
N THR A 97 8.07 -3.22 -10.76
CA THR A 97 9.03 -3.33 -11.87
C THR A 97 8.69 -2.38 -13.02
N ILE A 98 7.40 -2.25 -13.37
CA ILE A 98 6.97 -1.33 -14.43
C ILE A 98 7.20 0.12 -14.01
N ILE A 99 6.94 0.48 -12.74
CA ILE A 99 7.22 1.82 -12.21
C ILE A 99 8.71 2.15 -12.30
N GLN A 100 9.59 1.24 -11.86
CA GLN A 100 11.04 1.45 -11.92
C GLN A 100 11.51 1.74 -13.36
N ARG A 101 11.11 0.89 -14.31
CA ARG A 101 11.47 1.08 -15.74
C ARG A 101 10.93 2.38 -16.32
N ALA A 102 9.74 2.81 -15.88
CA ALA A 102 9.14 4.06 -16.32
C ALA A 102 9.97 5.28 -15.87
N VAL A 103 10.44 5.31 -14.62
CA VAL A 103 11.29 6.42 -14.12
C VAL A 103 12.73 6.40 -14.66
N ASP A 104 13.21 5.22 -15.06
CA ASP A 104 14.50 5.04 -15.75
C ASP A 104 14.44 5.42 -17.23
N GLY A 105 13.24 5.64 -17.79
CA GLY A 105 13.03 6.09 -19.15
C GLY A 105 13.13 5.00 -20.22
N GLU A 106 12.92 3.73 -19.85
CA GLU A 106 12.96 2.61 -20.80
C GLU A 106 11.76 2.62 -21.75
N GLU A 107 11.93 2.87 -23.05
CA GLU A 107 10.83 3.00 -24.03
C GLU A 107 9.91 1.77 -24.19
N GLN A 108 10.29 0.59 -23.67
CA GLN A 108 9.47 -0.63 -23.63
C GLN A 108 9.03 -0.95 -22.20
N TYR A 109 8.14 -0.14 -21.66
CA TYR A 109 7.36 -0.51 -20.48
C TYR A 109 6.30 -1.55 -20.87
N GLY A 110 6.02 -2.52 -20.00
CA GLY A 110 4.76 -3.27 -20.09
C GLY A 110 3.61 -2.27 -19.95
N PRO A 111 2.62 -2.25 -20.86
CA PRO A 111 1.59 -1.22 -20.82
C PRO A 111 0.82 -1.32 -19.51
N ALA A 112 0.49 -0.18 -18.89
CA ALA A 112 -0.33 -0.13 -17.68
C ALA A 112 -1.62 -0.95 -17.86
N ASP A 113 -2.17 -0.97 -19.07
CA ASP A 113 -3.34 -1.78 -19.44
C ASP A 113 -3.12 -3.29 -19.23
N GLU A 114 -1.94 -3.83 -19.50
CA GLU A 114 -1.62 -5.24 -19.27
C GLU A 114 -1.51 -5.55 -17.76
N PHE A 115 -0.92 -4.63 -16.99
CA PHE A 115 -0.92 -4.73 -15.53
C PHE A 115 -2.34 -4.71 -14.95
N LEU A 116 -3.19 -3.81 -15.43
CA LEU A 116 -4.60 -3.73 -15.02
C LEU A 116 -5.37 -5.00 -15.37
N ALA A 117 -5.16 -5.56 -16.56
CA ALA A 117 -5.76 -6.83 -16.97
C ALA A 117 -5.35 -7.98 -16.02
N ARG A 118 -4.06 -8.07 -15.69
CA ARG A 118 -3.54 -9.08 -14.75
C ARG A 118 -4.08 -8.95 -13.34
N ILE A 119 -4.32 -7.72 -12.84
CA ILE A 119 -5.02 -7.51 -11.56
C ILE A 119 -6.42 -8.11 -11.63
N GLY A 120 -7.17 -7.82 -12.70
CA GLY A 120 -8.51 -8.38 -12.90
C GLY A 120 -8.52 -9.90 -12.86
N GLU A 121 -7.64 -10.53 -13.64
CA GLU A 121 -7.48 -11.99 -13.69
C GLU A 121 -7.09 -12.57 -12.32
N ALA A 122 -6.17 -11.94 -11.60
CA ALA A 122 -5.73 -12.41 -10.28
C ALA A 122 -6.84 -12.34 -9.22
N LEU A 123 -7.69 -11.31 -9.27
CA LEU A 123 -8.84 -11.15 -8.38
C LEU A 123 -9.96 -12.15 -8.70
N GLU A 124 -10.19 -12.48 -9.97
CA GLU A 124 -11.18 -13.49 -10.38
C GLU A 124 -10.81 -14.89 -9.88
N VAL A 125 -9.53 -15.28 -9.98
CA VAL A 125 -9.03 -16.57 -9.48
C VAL A 125 -9.23 -16.69 -7.96
N ALA A 126 -9.03 -15.60 -7.21
CA ALA A 126 -9.28 -15.60 -5.77
C ALA A 126 -10.78 -15.71 -5.42
N GLY A 127 -11.66 -15.15 -6.25
CA GLY A 127 -13.11 -15.22 -6.06
C GLY A 127 -13.70 -16.62 -6.24
N ASP A 128 -13.15 -17.43 -7.15
CA ASP A 128 -13.61 -18.81 -7.39
C ASP A 128 -13.27 -19.74 -6.20
N GLU A 129 -12.11 -19.54 -5.58
CA GLU A 129 -11.67 -20.29 -4.39
C GLU A 129 -12.42 -19.87 -3.10
N SER A 130 -12.96 -18.65 -3.04
CA SER A 130 -13.64 -18.08 -1.87
C SER A 130 -15.15 -18.33 -1.80
N SER A 131 -15.78 -18.92 -2.83
CA SER A 131 -17.24 -19.15 -2.91
C SER A 131 -17.83 -20.09 -1.82
N GLY A 132 -17.05 -20.51 -0.81
CA GLY A 132 -17.46 -21.41 0.27
C GLY A 132 -17.53 -20.81 1.68
N MET A 133 -17.02 -19.60 1.97
CA MET A 133 -16.92 -19.12 3.36
C MET A 133 -17.10 -17.60 3.49
N VAL A 134 -18.30 -17.16 3.88
CA VAL A 134 -18.52 -15.78 4.36
C VAL A 134 -18.01 -15.66 5.80
N ALA A 135 -16.71 -15.41 5.97
CA ALA A 135 -16.17 -14.99 7.25
C ALA A 135 -16.16 -13.46 7.29
N GLU A 136 -17.09 -12.87 8.03
CA GLU A 136 -17.02 -11.46 8.40
C GLU A 136 -15.82 -11.27 9.33
N CYS A 137 -14.83 -10.47 8.90
CA CYS A 137 -13.66 -10.11 9.69
C CYS A 137 -14.10 -9.26 10.88
N ALA A 138 -14.57 -9.89 11.95
CA ALA A 138 -14.85 -9.18 13.19
C ALA A 138 -13.53 -8.62 13.74
N PRO A 139 -13.41 -7.31 14.00
CA PRO A 139 -12.24 -6.78 14.68
C PRO A 139 -12.29 -7.26 16.13
N THR A 140 -11.32 -8.08 16.55
CA THR A 140 -11.09 -8.28 17.98
C THR A 140 -10.46 -7.00 18.54
N ALA A 141 -11.31 -6.04 18.91
CA ALA A 141 -10.90 -4.93 19.75
C ALA A 141 -10.45 -5.45 21.12
N ALA A 142 -9.14 -5.40 21.37
CA ALA A 142 -8.54 -5.46 22.71
C ALA A 142 -7.17 -4.73 22.66
N GLY A 143 -6.97 -3.57 23.27
CA GLY A 143 -7.87 -2.80 24.10
C GLY A 143 -7.26 -1.45 24.45
N GLU A 144 -8.12 -0.45 24.48
CA GLU A 144 -7.86 0.84 25.09
C GLU A 144 -8.24 0.74 26.57
N ARG A 145 -7.25 0.83 27.47
CA ARG A 145 -7.35 1.25 28.88
C ARG A 145 -5.95 1.73 29.29
N ALA A 146 -5.74 2.82 30.00
CA ALA A 146 -6.55 3.95 30.43
C ALA A 146 -5.54 4.90 31.10
N GLU A 147 -5.57 6.19 30.78
CA GLU A 147 -5.14 7.22 31.74
C GLU A 147 -6.08 7.14 32.97
N PRO A 148 -5.57 7.29 34.20
CA PRO A 148 -6.01 8.47 34.95
C PRO A 148 -4.97 9.06 35.90
N GLY A 149 -5.01 10.39 36.05
CA GLY A 149 -4.28 11.06 37.12
C GLY A 149 -4.56 12.57 37.26
N ALA A 150 -5.82 12.99 37.33
CA ALA A 150 -6.17 14.36 37.74
C ALA A 150 -7.27 14.37 38.82
N ALA A 151 -6.92 14.87 40.01
CA ALA A 151 -7.76 15.57 41.02
C ALA A 151 -7.03 15.51 42.39
N THR A 152 -6.37 16.56 42.87
CA THR A 152 -6.86 17.74 43.63
C THR A 152 -7.53 17.42 44.98
N THR A 153 -6.99 17.98 46.07
CA THR A 153 -7.64 18.79 47.14
C THR A 153 -6.56 19.14 48.18
N SER A 154 -6.12 20.40 48.31
CA SER A 154 -6.67 21.46 49.17
C SER A 154 -6.56 21.18 50.67
N ASP A 155 -5.75 21.99 51.38
CA ASP A 155 -6.03 22.36 52.77
C ASP A 155 -5.72 23.85 52.99
N SER A 156 -6.58 24.50 53.76
CA SER A 156 -6.77 25.96 53.84
C SER A 156 -6.40 26.54 55.21
N GLY A 157 -5.49 27.53 55.20
CA GLY A 157 -5.43 28.74 56.07
C GLY A 157 -5.34 28.55 57.60
N PRO A 158 -5.55 29.62 58.41
CA PRO A 158 -5.37 31.05 58.18
C PRO A 158 -4.41 31.69 59.24
N GLY A 159 -3.96 32.94 59.02
CA GLY A 159 -3.22 33.71 60.04
C GLY A 159 -2.41 34.87 59.48
#